data_AF-J7LCG4-F1
#
_entry.id   AF-J7LCG4-F1
#
_cell.length_a   1.000
_cell.length_b   1.000
_cell.length_c   1.000
_cell.angle_alpha   90.00
_cell.angle_beta   90.00
_cell.angle_gamma   90.00
#
_symmetry.space_group_name_H-M   'P 1'
#
loop_
_entity.id
_entity.type
_entity.pdbx_description
1 polymer ?
#
loop_
_entity_poly.entity_id
_entity_poly.type
_entity_poly.pdbx_seq_one_letter_code
_entity_poly.pdbx_strand_id
1 'polypeptide(L)'
;MTIVEFLKARLDEDERASKAVPVGSRGRERALAEVTAKRGILQGYTEAHGASMRIIDGSGAQVEGDPWSELLAWRLAIKHLAAVYRGHPHYDPSWEK
;
A
#
# COMPACT_ATOMS: atom_id res chain seq x y z
N MET A 1 12.95 6.91 -4.61
CA MET A 1 11.56 6.44 -4.65
C MET A 1 11.23 5.80 -3.31
N THR A 2 10.10 6.15 -2.71
CA THR A 2 9.61 5.53 -1.47
C THR A 2 8.85 4.24 -1.77
N ILE A 3 8.69 3.36 -0.76
CA ILE A 3 7.87 2.15 -0.90
C ILE A 3 6.41 2.48 -1.30
N VAL A 4 5.88 3.62 -0.85
CA VAL A 4 4.53 4.09 -1.19
C VAL A 4 4.45 4.50 -2.66
N GLU A 5 5.39 5.30 -3.14
CA GLU A 5 5.47 5.71 -4.55
C GLU A 5 5.61 4.49 -5.47
N PHE A 6 6.47 3.54 -5.08
CA PHE A 6 6.66 2.30 -5.79
C PHE A 6 5.36 1.49 -5.87
N LEU A 7 4.70 1.24 -4.73
CA LEU A 7 3.44 0.50 -4.67
C LEU A 7 2.33 1.17 -5.46
N LYS A 8 2.20 2.51 -5.40
CA LYS A 8 1.24 3.24 -6.25
C LYS A 8 1.50 2.95 -7.73
N ALA A 9 2.74 3.09 -8.19
CA ALA A 9 3.11 2.86 -9.58
C ALA A 9 2.89 1.40 -10.02
N ARG A 10 3.11 0.41 -9.13
CA ARG A 10 2.85 -1.01 -9.43
C ARG A 10 1.36 -1.30 -9.48
N LEU A 11 0.57 -0.77 -8.54
CA LEU A 11 -0.88 -0.96 -8.53
C LEU A 11 -1.56 -0.27 -9.73
N ASP A 12 -1.05 0.88 -10.19
CA ASP A 12 -1.51 1.53 -11.42
C ASP A 12 -1.21 0.68 -12.67
N GLU A 13 -0.09 -0.04 -12.69
CA GLU A 13 0.26 -0.98 -13.76
C GLU A 13 -0.62 -2.22 -13.74
N ASP A 14 -0.79 -2.85 -12.57
CA ASP A 14 -1.66 -4.02 -12.38
C ASP A 14 -3.11 -3.71 -12.76
N GLU A 15 -3.60 -2.51 -12.42
CA GLU A 15 -4.94 -2.07 -12.80
C GLU A 15 -5.07 -1.91 -14.31
N ARG A 16 -4.10 -1.27 -14.98
CA ARG A 16 -4.10 -1.12 -16.44
C ARG A 16 -4.05 -2.48 -17.13
N ALA A 17 -3.19 -3.39 -16.66
CA ALA A 17 -3.11 -4.75 -17.19
C ALA A 17 -4.45 -5.49 -17.03
N SER A 18 -5.08 -5.39 -15.85
CA SER A 18 -6.39 -6.00 -15.58
C SER A 18 -7.50 -5.40 -16.45
N LYS A 19 -7.48 -4.09 -16.71
CA LYS A 19 -8.47 -3.40 -17.56
C LYS A 19 -8.31 -3.75 -19.04
N ALA A 20 -7.10 -4.04 -19.50
CA ALA A 20 -6.83 -4.45 -20.89
C ALA A 20 -7.40 -5.84 -21.23
N VAL A 21 -7.67 -6.67 -20.22
CA VAL A 21 -8.37 -7.95 -20.39
C VAL A 21 -9.84 -7.69 -20.77
N PRO A 22 -10.42 -8.42 -21.74
CA PRO A 22 -11.83 -8.25 -22.12
C PRO A 22 -12.80 -8.42 -20.95
N VAL A 23 -13.85 -7.60 -20.91
CA VAL A 23 -14.93 -7.70 -19.90
C VAL A 23 -15.56 -9.09 -19.95
N GLY A 24 -15.88 -9.66 -18.78
CA GLY A 24 -16.41 -11.02 -18.65
C GLY A 24 -15.35 -12.13 -18.73
N SER A 25 -14.09 -11.81 -19.04
CA SER A 25 -13.01 -12.78 -18.95
C SER A 25 -12.84 -13.28 -17.52
N ARG A 26 -12.71 -14.60 -17.37
CA ARG A 26 -12.53 -15.25 -16.07
C ARG A 26 -11.35 -14.61 -15.33
N GLY A 27 -11.59 -14.14 -14.11
CA GLY A 27 -10.57 -13.57 -13.23
C GLY A 27 -10.34 -12.07 -13.37
N ARG A 28 -10.88 -11.40 -14.40
CA ARG A 28 -10.74 -9.94 -14.57
C ARG A 28 -11.30 -9.16 -13.39
N GLU A 29 -12.55 -9.43 -13.03
CA GLU A 29 -13.24 -8.73 -11.94
C GLU A 29 -12.55 -8.97 -10.60
N ARG A 30 -12.09 -10.21 -10.37
CA ARG A 30 -11.30 -10.55 -9.20
C ARG A 30 -9.98 -9.77 -9.15
N ALA A 31 -9.24 -9.69 -10.25
CA ALA A 31 -7.99 -8.94 -10.30
C ALA A 31 -8.20 -7.44 -9.99
N LEU A 32 -9.27 -6.83 -10.52
CA LEU A 32 -9.64 -5.45 -10.21
C LEU A 32 -10.06 -5.25 -8.75
N ALA A 33 -10.78 -6.22 -8.17
CA ALA A 33 -11.12 -6.21 -6.75
C ALA A 33 -9.86 -6.33 -5.86
N GLU A 34 -8.91 -7.17 -6.24
CA GLU A 34 -7.63 -7.32 -5.54
C GLU A 34 -6.80 -6.03 -5.60
N VAL A 35 -6.75 -5.34 -6.75
CA VAL A 35 -6.11 -4.00 -6.86
C VAL A 35 -6.78 -3.01 -5.92
N THR A 36 -8.12 -2.97 -5.91
CA THR A 36 -8.88 -2.08 -5.01
C THR A 36 -8.55 -2.36 -3.54
N ALA A 37 -8.52 -3.63 -3.13
CA ALA A 37 -8.16 -4.03 -1.77
C ALA A 37 -6.73 -3.60 -1.40
N LYS A 38 -5.75 -3.82 -2.29
CA LYS A 38 -4.36 -3.39 -2.08
C LYS A 38 -4.21 -1.86 -1.98
N ARG A 39 -5.00 -1.11 -2.75
CA ARG A 39 -5.06 0.36 -2.62
C ARG A 39 -5.60 0.80 -1.25
N GLY A 40 -6.62 0.11 -0.74
CA GLY A 40 -7.15 0.36 0.61
C GLY A 40 -6.08 0.17 1.71
N ILE A 41 -5.27 -0.89 1.61
CA ILE A 41 -4.15 -1.11 2.54
C ILE A 41 -3.12 0.04 2.46
N LEU A 42 -2.78 0.47 1.25
CA LEU A 42 -1.81 1.56 1.06
C LEU A 42 -2.34 2.91 1.57
N GLN A 43 -3.64 3.14 1.43
CA GLN A 43 -4.32 4.30 1.99
C GLN A 43 -4.29 4.27 3.51
N GLY A 44 -4.64 3.15 4.15
CA GLY A 44 -4.57 2.99 5.60
C GLY A 44 -3.17 3.27 6.16
N TYR A 45 -2.11 2.79 5.49
CA TYR A 45 -0.74 3.15 5.86
C TYR A 45 -0.47 4.65 5.77
N THR A 46 -0.90 5.30 4.69
CA THR A 46 -0.66 6.73 4.46
C THR A 46 -1.38 7.58 5.53
N GLU A 47 -2.60 7.19 5.89
CA GLU A 47 -3.40 7.83 6.93
C GLU A 47 -2.78 7.64 8.31
N ALA A 48 -2.40 6.42 8.69
CA ALA A 48 -1.73 6.12 9.96
C ALA A 48 -0.38 6.84 10.09
N HIS A 49 0.40 6.88 9.00
CA HIS A 49 1.67 7.63 8.95
C HIS A 49 1.43 9.13 9.14
N GLY A 50 0.45 9.71 8.44
CA GLY A 50 0.10 11.12 8.58
C GLY A 50 -0.49 11.48 9.95
N ALA A 51 -1.24 10.58 10.59
CA ALA A 51 -1.70 10.75 11.96
C ALA A 51 -0.54 10.74 12.95
N SER A 52 0.40 9.80 12.81
CA SER A 52 1.57 9.68 13.67
C SER A 52 2.51 10.90 13.57
N MET A 53 2.72 11.42 12.35
CA MET A 53 3.52 12.64 12.15
C MET A 53 2.90 13.87 12.82
N ARG A 54 1.56 14.01 12.76
CA ARG A 54 0.87 15.11 13.45
C ARG A 54 1.03 15.06 14.98
N ILE A 55 1.10 13.87 15.57
CA ILE A 55 1.36 13.69 17.00
C ILE A 55 2.76 14.21 17.36
N ILE A 56 3.79 13.87 16.57
CA ILE A 56 5.16 14.37 16.76
C ILE A 56 5.18 15.91 16.67
N ASP A 57 4.48 16.46 15.69
CA ASP A 57 4.44 17.91 15.44
C ASP A 57 3.56 18.68 16.45
N GLY A 58 2.96 18.00 17.44
CA GLY A 58 2.09 18.61 18.45
C GLY A 58 0.74 19.12 17.91
N SER A 59 0.41 18.82 16.65
CA SER A 59 -0.84 19.20 15.97
C SER A 59 -1.90 18.09 15.96
N GLY A 60 -1.54 16.90 16.45
CA GLY A 60 -2.41 15.74 16.51
C GLY A 60 -3.36 15.77 17.70
N ALA A 61 -4.63 15.43 17.45
CA ALA A 61 -5.55 15.07 18.52
C ALA A 61 -5.11 13.74 19.18
N GLN A 62 -5.46 13.56 20.45
CA GLN A 62 -5.34 12.26 21.13
C GLN A 62 -6.22 11.25 20.38
N VAL A 63 -5.60 10.29 19.70
CA VAL A 63 -6.29 9.20 19.00
C VAL A 63 -6.54 8.09 20.01
N GLU A 64 -7.73 7.49 19.98
CA GLU A 64 -8.06 6.32 20.80
C GLU A 64 -7.29 5.09 20.27
N GLY A 65 -6.47 4.46 21.12
CA GLY A 65 -5.59 3.34 20.75
C GLY A 65 -4.09 3.66 20.92
N ASP A 66 -3.22 2.78 20.43
CA ASP A 66 -1.77 3.03 20.31
C ASP A 66 -1.41 3.31 18.84
N PRO A 67 -1.28 4.59 18.43
CA PRO A 67 -0.98 4.97 17.06
C PRO A 67 0.30 4.33 16.50
N TRP A 68 1.27 4.05 17.37
CA TRP A 68 2.54 3.46 16.97
C TRP A 68 2.39 1.99 16.60
N SER A 69 1.59 1.23 17.36
CA SER A 69 1.25 -0.16 17.03
C SER A 69 0.47 -0.25 15.72
N GLU A 70 -0.48 0.66 15.49
CA GLU A 70 -1.25 0.69 14.25
C GLU A 70 -0.34 1.02 13.04
N LEU A 71 0.51 2.04 13.16
CA LEU A 71 1.48 2.38 12.13
C LEU A 71 2.42 1.21 11.82
N LEU A 72 2.87 0.47 12.85
CA LEU A 72 3.73 -0.69 12.66
C LEU A 72 3.02 -1.82 11.90
N ALA A 73 1.75 -2.09 12.24
CA ALA A 73 0.94 -3.09 11.53
C ALA A 73 0.76 -2.73 10.06
N TRP A 74 0.42 -1.48 9.76
CA TRP A 74 0.31 -0.99 8.38
C TRP A 74 1.65 -1.04 7.66
N ARG A 75 2.75 -0.66 8.33
CA ARG A 75 4.11 -0.75 7.77
C ARG A 75 4.45 -2.19 7.37
N LEU A 76 4.11 -3.17 8.20
CA LEU A 76 4.32 -4.58 7.89
C LEU A 76 3.48 -5.03 6.68
N ALA A 77 2.22 -4.61 6.63
CA ALA A 77 1.33 -4.94 5.50
C ALA A 77 1.88 -4.42 4.16
N ILE A 78 2.35 -3.16 4.10
CA ILE A 78 2.89 -2.61 2.85
C ILE A 78 4.23 -3.25 2.46
N LYS A 79 5.05 -3.72 3.42
CA LYS A 79 6.26 -4.49 3.12
C LYS A 79 5.92 -5.81 2.42
N HIS A 80 4.90 -6.52 2.91
CA HIS A 80 4.42 -7.74 2.27
C HIS A 80 3.85 -7.47 0.87
N LEU A 81 3.14 -6.36 0.67
CA LEU A 81 2.70 -5.97 -0.67
C LEU A 81 3.88 -5.70 -1.61
N ALA A 82 4.92 -5.00 -1.13
CA ALA A 82 6.09 -4.69 -1.95
C ALA A 82 6.86 -5.96 -2.34
N ALA A 83 6.93 -6.95 -1.45
CA ALA A 83 7.63 -8.22 -1.68
C ALA A 83 7.10 -9.01 -2.89
N VAL A 84 5.82 -8.82 -3.27
CA VAL A 84 5.26 -9.42 -4.50
C VAL A 84 6.03 -8.97 -5.75
N TYR A 85 6.63 -7.78 -5.71
CA TYR A 85 7.37 -7.18 -6.81
C TYR A 85 8.89 -7.29 -6.64
N ARG A 86 9.40 -8.24 -5.84
CA ARG A 86 10.85 -8.42 -5.60
C ARG A 86 11.69 -8.54 -6.88
N GLY A 87 11.11 -9.12 -7.94
CA GLY A 87 11.77 -9.25 -9.25
C GLY A 87 11.79 -7.96 -10.09
N HIS A 88 11.20 -6.86 -9.61
CA HIS A 88 11.10 -5.63 -10.37
C HIS A 88 12.39 -4.79 -10.29
N PRO A 89 12.90 -4.20 -11.39
CA PRO A 89 14.18 -3.45 -11.39
C PRO A 89 14.25 -2.27 -10.42
N HIS A 90 13.10 -1.65 -10.11
CA HIS A 90 13.01 -0.54 -9.17
C HIS A 90 12.60 -0.96 -7.74
N TYR A 91 12.54 -2.26 -7.46
CA TYR A 91 12.34 -2.74 -6.10
C TYR A 91 13.59 -2.45 -5.27
N ASP A 92 13.41 -1.94 -4.05
CA ASP A 92 14.50 -1.70 -3.11
C ASP A 92 14.49 -2.78 -2.02
N PRO A 93 15.52 -3.66 -1.95
CA PRO A 93 15.61 -4.72 -0.94
C PRO A 93 15.65 -4.21 0.51
N SER A 94 15.97 -2.93 0.75
CA SER A 94 15.94 -2.36 2.10
C SER A 94 14.52 -2.35 2.70
N TRP A 95 13.47 -2.43 1.89
CA TRP A 95 12.09 -2.51 2.35
C TRP A 95 11.76 -3.82 3.09
N GLU A 96 12.58 -4.86 2.93
CA GLU A 96 12.40 -6.13 3.65
C GLU A 96 12.85 -6.06 5.12
N LYS A 97 13.71 -5.08 5.45
CA LYS A 97 14.30 -4.90 6.78
C LYS A 97 13.39 -4.07 7.69
#